data_AF-A0A9E3AKF8-F1
#
_entry.id   AF-A0A9E3AKF8-F1
#
_cell.length_a   1.000
_cell.length_b   1.000
_cell.length_c   1.000
_cell.angle_alpha   90.00
_cell.angle_beta   90.00
_cell.angle_gamma   90.00
#
_symmetry.space_group_name_H-M   'P 1'
#
loop_
_entity.id
_entity.type
_entity.pdbx_description
1 polymer ?
#
loop_
_entity_poly.entity_id
_entity_poly.type
_entity_poly.pdbx_seq_one_letter_code
_entity_poly.pdbx_strand_id
1 'polypeptide(L)'
;MQYVFVLLVISLSSFGQALPEAASHSFFDRANDIRMSLFAGLVAADGITTQHILGVDHGAEMNPIVRPLVVRGARGQAAASVLGSGLSLGTSYLFHRTGHHKLERLMLNTSIAVETECVTNNLVQIGKAGR
;
A
#
# COMPACT_ATOMS: atom_id res chain seq x y z
N MET A 1 24.63 -27.04 33.06
CA MET A 1 23.25 -27.43 32.67
C MET A 1 22.15 -26.77 33.53
N GLN A 2 22.45 -26.16 34.69
CA GLN A 2 21.44 -25.53 35.55
C GLN A 2 21.09 -24.08 35.17
N TYR A 3 22.00 -23.35 34.50
CA TYR A 3 21.79 -21.94 34.11
C TYR A 3 20.94 -21.76 32.85
N VAL A 4 20.88 -22.76 31.96
CA VAL A 4 20.08 -22.72 30.73
C VAL A 4 18.58 -22.77 31.06
N PHE A 5 18.19 -23.48 32.11
CA PHE A 5 16.79 -23.59 32.53
C PHE A 5 16.26 -22.30 33.18
N VAL A 6 17.10 -21.58 33.92
CA VAL A 6 16.73 -20.29 34.55
C VAL A 6 16.57 -19.19 33.51
N LEU A 7 17.42 -19.15 32.47
CA LEU A 7 17.27 -18.21 31.36
C LEU A 7 16.01 -18.48 30.52
N LEU A 8 15.63 -19.75 30.34
CA LEU A 8 14.43 -20.14 29.60
C LEU A 8 13.14 -19.75 30.35
N VAL A 9 13.13 -19.87 31.68
CA VAL A 9 11.98 -19.47 32.53
C VAL A 9 11.83 -17.94 32.65
N ILE A 10 12.94 -17.19 32.64
CA ILE A 10 12.89 -15.72 32.62
C ILE A 10 12.43 -15.20 31.24
N SER A 11 12.74 -15.93 30.16
CA SER A 11 12.32 -15.57 28.79
C SER A 11 10.82 -15.75 28.52
N LEU A 12 10.15 -16.70 29.19
CA LEU A 12 8.70 -16.87 29.04
C LEU A 12 7.88 -15.81 29.81
N SER A 13 8.46 -15.21 30.85
CA SER A 13 7.79 -14.20 31.68
C SER A 13 7.60 -12.85 30.97
N SER A 14 8.34 -12.60 29.88
CA SER A 14 8.26 -11.34 29.12
C SER A 14 7.11 -11.30 28.10
N PHE A 15 6.43 -12.41 27.81
CA PHE A 15 5.26 -12.44 26.91
C PHE A 15 3.95 -12.04 27.60
N GLY A 16 3.96 -11.88 28.93
CA GLY A 16 2.78 -11.56 29.74
C GLY A 16 2.66 -10.09 30.16
N GLN A 17 3.58 -9.21 29.77
CA GLN A 17 3.35 -7.78 29.99
C GLN A 17 2.30 -7.32 28.99
N ALA A 18 1.14 -6.90 29.50
CA ALA A 18 0.19 -6.12 28.73
C ALA A 18 0.97 -4.93 28.14
N LEU A 19 1.22 -4.98 26.83
CA LEU A 19 1.78 -3.84 26.13
C LEU A 19 0.84 -2.66 26.38
N PRO A 20 1.36 -1.44 26.58
CA PRO A 20 0.51 -0.27 26.73
C PRO A 20 -0.51 -0.27 25.58
N GLU A 21 -1.79 -0.18 25.93
CA GLU A 21 -2.86 -0.04 24.93
C GLU A 21 -2.45 1.08 23.99
N ALA A 22 -2.38 0.78 22.69
CA ALA A 22 -1.99 1.78 21.71
C ALA A 22 -2.97 2.95 21.81
N ALA A 23 -2.47 4.18 21.78
CA ALA A 23 -3.31 5.37 21.88
C ALA A 23 -4.44 5.29 20.85
N SER A 24 -5.67 5.13 21.34
CA SER A 24 -6.86 5.00 20.51
C SER A 24 -7.14 6.32 19.80
N HIS A 25 -7.29 6.28 18.49
CA HIS A 25 -7.66 7.43 17.66
C HIS A 25 -8.83 7.07 16.73
N SER A 26 -9.45 8.07 16.10
CA SER A 26 -10.42 7.84 15.01
C SER A 26 -9.67 7.32 13.78
N PHE A 27 -10.26 6.39 13.00
CA PHE A 27 -9.69 5.99 11.71
C PHE A 27 -9.60 7.19 10.75
N PHE A 28 -10.65 8.01 10.69
CA PHE A 28 -10.63 9.27 9.97
C PHE A 28 -10.09 10.35 10.90
N ASP A 29 -8.77 10.35 11.07
CA ASP A 29 -8.02 11.43 11.69
C ASP A 29 -7.19 12.17 10.65
N ARG A 30 -6.72 13.38 11.01
CA ARG A 30 -5.93 14.22 10.10
C ARG A 30 -4.75 13.49 9.46
N ALA A 31 -4.11 12.60 10.23
CA ALA A 31 -2.94 11.88 9.78
C ALA A 31 -3.29 10.79 8.74
N ASN A 32 -4.43 10.12 8.87
CA ASN A 32 -4.92 9.17 7.87
C ASN A 32 -5.53 9.89 6.68
N ASP A 33 -6.26 10.98 6.90
CA ASP A 33 -6.86 11.77 5.82
C ASP A 33 -5.77 12.26 4.84
N ILE A 34 -4.64 12.75 5.36
CA ILE A 34 -3.49 13.14 4.53
C ILE A 34 -2.95 11.94 3.74
N ARG A 35 -2.75 10.78 4.38
CA ARG A 35 -2.21 9.58 3.73
C ARG A 35 -3.16 9.03 2.68
N MET A 36 -4.45 8.95 2.98
CA MET A 36 -5.49 8.49 2.07
C MET A 36 -5.61 9.44 0.87
N SER A 37 -5.51 10.75 1.10
CA SER A 37 -5.52 11.74 0.02
C SER A 37 -4.28 11.62 -0.88
N LEU A 38 -3.10 11.46 -0.30
CA LEU A 38 -1.86 11.24 -1.04
C LEU A 38 -1.92 9.92 -1.84
N PHE A 39 -2.36 8.84 -1.21
CA PHE A 39 -2.55 7.55 -1.84
C PHE A 39 -3.54 7.63 -3.01
N ALA A 40 -4.71 8.26 -2.81
CA ALA A 40 -5.70 8.44 -3.86
C ALA A 40 -5.15 9.27 -5.04
N GLY A 41 -4.39 10.32 -4.76
CA GLY A 41 -3.72 11.11 -5.79
C GLY A 41 -2.71 10.30 -6.59
N LEU A 42 -1.92 9.45 -5.92
CA LEU A 42 -0.96 8.56 -6.58
C LEU A 42 -1.65 7.46 -7.40
N VAL A 43 -2.71 6.83 -6.90
CA VAL A 43 -3.52 5.86 -7.66
C VAL A 43 -4.09 6.50 -8.93
N ALA A 44 -4.55 7.75 -8.85
CA ALA A 44 -5.04 8.48 -10.02
C ALA A 44 -3.90 8.78 -11.01
N ALA A 45 -2.73 9.22 -10.51
CA ALA A 45 -1.55 9.46 -11.33
C ALA A 45 -1.04 8.18 -12.00
N ASP A 46 -1.00 7.06 -11.28
CA ASP A 46 -0.63 5.75 -11.82
C ASP A 46 -1.61 5.36 -12.94
N GLY A 47 -2.91 5.49 -12.71
CA GLY A 47 -3.91 5.19 -13.73
C GLY A 47 -3.77 6.05 -14.98
N ILE A 48 -3.56 7.36 -14.83
CA ILE A 48 -3.34 8.28 -15.96
C ILE A 48 -2.06 7.91 -16.72
N THR A 49 -0.95 7.72 -16.00
CA THR A 49 0.34 7.42 -16.62
C THR A 49 0.35 6.04 -17.27
N THR A 50 -0.30 5.04 -16.68
CA THR A 50 -0.51 3.71 -17.28
C THR A 50 -1.27 3.79 -18.59
N GLN A 51 -2.38 4.54 -18.62
CA GLN A 51 -3.13 4.71 -19.87
C GLN A 51 -2.33 5.47 -20.93
N HIS A 52 -1.45 6.39 -20.52
CA HIS A 52 -0.52 7.07 -21.43
C HIS A 52 0.53 6.09 -21.96
N ILE A 53 1.20 5.29 -21.12
CA ILE A 53 2.28 4.40 -21.56
C ILE A 53 1.78 3.34 -22.56
N LEU A 54 0.51 2.93 -22.47
CA LEU A 54 -0.08 1.98 -23.40
C LEU A 54 -0.27 2.55 -24.81
N GLY A 55 -0.17 3.86 -24.98
CA GLY A 55 -0.26 4.55 -26.27
C GLY A 55 1.07 4.97 -26.90
N VAL A 56 2.20 4.78 -26.21
CA VAL A 56 3.54 5.13 -26.75
C VAL A 56 4.27 3.89 -27.27
N ASP A 57 5.17 4.08 -28.23
CA ASP A 57 5.96 2.98 -28.78
C ASP A 57 6.77 2.26 -27.69
N HIS A 58 6.69 0.93 -27.69
CA HIS A 58 7.33 0.04 -26.71
C HIS A 58 6.89 0.19 -25.24
N GLY A 59 5.87 0.99 -24.93
CA GLY A 59 5.31 1.09 -23.58
C GLY A 59 4.42 -0.10 -23.22
N ALA A 60 4.47 -0.54 -21.96
CA ALA A 60 3.64 -1.65 -21.50
C ALA A 60 3.37 -1.63 -19.98
N GLU A 61 2.15 -2.02 -19.59
CA GLU A 61 1.82 -2.36 -18.20
C GLU A 61 2.63 -3.57 -17.75
N MET A 62 3.56 -3.47 -16.81
CA MET A 62 4.44 -4.58 -16.43
C MET A 62 3.77 -5.62 -15.51
N ASN A 63 2.72 -5.24 -14.80
CA ASN A 63 2.03 -6.12 -13.85
C ASN A 63 1.06 -7.07 -14.57
N PRO A 64 1.36 -8.39 -14.64
CA PRO A 64 0.53 -9.34 -15.39
C PRO A 64 -0.84 -9.58 -14.76
N ILE A 65 -1.03 -9.25 -13.48
CA ILE A 65 -2.31 -9.45 -12.77
C ILE A 65 -3.35 -8.43 -13.23
N VAL A 66 -2.96 -7.16 -13.34
CA VAL A 66 -3.88 -6.06 -13.71
C VAL A 66 -3.89 -5.79 -15.21
N ARG A 67 -2.83 -6.20 -15.94
CA ARG A 67 -2.73 -6.05 -17.40
C ARG A 67 -4.01 -6.40 -18.16
N PRO A 68 -4.70 -7.55 -17.91
CA PRO A 68 -5.92 -7.90 -18.65
C PRO A 68 -7.08 -6.92 -18.50
N LEU A 69 -7.07 -6.11 -17.43
CA LEU A 69 -8.05 -5.05 -17.19
C LEU A 69 -7.58 -3.74 -17.82
N VAL A 70 -6.39 -3.26 -17.49
CA VAL A 70 -5.94 -1.90 -17.85
C VAL A 70 -5.77 -1.69 -19.36
N VAL A 71 -5.43 -2.75 -20.11
CA VAL A 71 -5.32 -2.67 -21.58
C VAL A 71 -6.67 -2.48 -22.29
N ARG A 72 -7.79 -2.61 -21.55
CA ARG A 72 -9.15 -2.37 -22.06
C ARG A 72 -9.59 -0.91 -21.94
N GLY A 73 -8.65 0.00 -21.66
CA GLY A 73 -8.90 1.42 -21.55
C GLY A 73 -9.31 1.88 -20.14
N ALA A 74 -9.72 3.14 -20.04
CA ALA A 74 -9.98 3.83 -18.77
C ALA A 74 -10.96 3.12 -17.82
N ARG A 75 -11.97 2.40 -18.35
CA ARG A 75 -12.91 1.63 -17.52
C ARG A 75 -12.23 0.43 -16.85
N GLY A 76 -11.37 -0.26 -17.59
CA GLY A 76 -10.57 -1.36 -17.07
C GLY A 76 -9.53 -0.87 -16.06
N GLN A 77 -8.91 0.29 -16.33
CA GLN A 77 -8.06 0.98 -15.36
C GLN A 77 -8.80 1.29 -14.06
N ALA A 78 -9.95 1.96 -14.15
CA ALA A 78 -10.73 2.32 -12.97
C ALA A 78 -11.13 1.09 -12.16
N ALA A 79 -11.52 -0.01 -12.81
CA ALA A 79 -11.82 -1.26 -12.13
C ALA A 79 -10.60 -1.82 -11.39
N ALA A 80 -9.43 -1.86 -12.03
CA ALA A 80 -8.19 -2.32 -11.39
C ALA A 80 -7.79 -1.42 -10.20
N SER A 81 -7.82 -0.10 -10.38
CA SER A 81 -7.49 0.87 -9.34
C SER A 81 -8.43 0.78 -8.14
N VAL A 82 -9.75 0.65 -8.36
CA VAL A 82 -10.73 0.51 -7.27
C VAL A 82 -10.50 -0.79 -6.49
N LEU A 83 -10.23 -1.90 -7.18
CA LEU A 83 -9.95 -3.18 -6.52
C LEU A 83 -8.66 -3.11 -5.68
N GLY A 84 -7.56 -2.63 -6.26
CA GLY A 84 -6.27 -2.52 -5.57
C GLY A 84 -6.33 -1.55 -4.39
N SER A 85 -6.78 -0.32 -4.63
CA SER A 85 -6.87 0.70 -3.57
C SER A 85 -7.90 0.35 -2.49
N GLY A 86 -9.02 -0.27 -2.88
CA GLY A 86 -10.03 -0.77 -1.94
C GLY A 86 -9.47 -1.84 -1.00
N LEU A 87 -8.67 -2.77 -1.52
CA LEU A 87 -7.97 -3.78 -0.69
C LEU A 87 -6.97 -3.12 0.28
N SER A 88 -6.20 -2.13 -0.19
CA SER A 88 -5.25 -1.41 0.67
C SER A 88 -5.93 -0.64 1.80
N LEU A 89 -6.96 0.13 1.49
CA LEU A 89 -7.73 0.91 2.48
C LEU A 89 -8.50 0.00 3.43
N GLY A 90 -9.13 -1.06 2.90
CA GLY A 90 -9.85 -2.05 3.70
C GLY A 90 -8.93 -2.80 4.67
N THR A 91 -7.71 -3.15 4.24
CA THR A 91 -6.71 -3.78 5.11
C THR A 91 -6.25 -2.82 6.22
N SER A 92 -6.00 -1.55 5.89
CA SER A 92 -5.67 -0.54 6.90
C SER A 92 -6.82 -0.36 7.91
N TYR A 93 -8.07 -0.29 7.45
CA TYR A 93 -9.24 -0.22 8.31
C TYR A 93 -9.40 -1.47 9.20
N LEU A 94 -9.11 -2.66 8.68
CA LEU A 94 -9.12 -3.88 9.48
C LEU A 94 -8.07 -3.84 10.59
N PHE A 95 -6.86 -3.38 10.30
CA PHE A 95 -5.83 -3.16 11.32
C PHE A 95 -6.27 -2.15 12.37
N HIS A 96 -6.91 -1.06 11.96
CA HIS A 96 -7.49 -0.10 12.89
C HIS A 96 -8.52 -0.73 13.83
N ARG A 97 -9.50 -1.44 13.27
CA ARG A 97 -10.61 -2.07 14.02
C ARG A 97 -10.15 -3.18 14.97
N THR A 98 -8.99 -3.77 14.71
CA THR A 98 -8.39 -4.82 15.54
C THR A 98 -7.33 -4.28 16.51
N GLY A 99 -7.18 -2.96 16.64
CA GLY A 99 -6.23 -2.32 17.56
C GLY A 99 -4.77 -2.27 17.08
N HIS A 100 -4.49 -2.73 15.86
CA HIS A 100 -3.15 -2.74 15.27
C HIS A 100 -2.79 -1.40 14.61
N HIS A 101 -2.86 -0.30 15.34
CA HIS A 101 -2.66 1.06 14.80
C HIS A 101 -1.31 1.29 14.12
N LYS A 102 -0.25 0.58 14.54
CA LYS A 102 1.04 0.63 13.83
C LYS A 102 0.97 -0.03 12.44
N LEU A 103 0.27 -1.16 12.33
CA LEU A 103 0.08 -1.86 11.05
C LEU A 103 -0.85 -1.08 10.13
N GLU A 104 -1.87 -0.43 10.67
CA GLU A 104 -2.75 0.50 9.95
C GLU A 104 -1.95 1.59 9.23
N ARG A 105 -1.05 2.28 9.96
CA ARG A 105 -0.19 3.34 9.39
C ARG A 105 0.84 2.77 8.43
N LEU A 106 1.43 1.63 8.77
CA LEU A 106 2.40 0.95 7.92
C LEU A 106 1.75 0.61 6.57
N MET A 107 0.54 0.04 6.57
CA MET A 107 -0.18 -0.32 5.36
C MET A 107 -0.40 0.88 4.44
N LEU A 108 -0.84 2.03 4.98
CA LEU A 108 -1.02 3.24 4.19
C LEU A 108 0.30 3.78 3.64
N ASN A 109 1.37 3.81 4.45
CA ASN A 109 2.69 4.25 4.00
C ASN A 109 3.26 3.32 2.91
N THR A 110 3.10 2.01 3.06
CA THR A 110 3.52 1.02 2.06
C THR A 110 2.73 1.19 0.76
N SER A 111 1.42 1.43 0.85
CA SER A 111 0.58 1.66 -0.34
C SER A 111 1.02 2.92 -1.09
N ILE A 112 1.33 4.01 -0.38
CA ILE A 112 1.90 5.23 -0.96
C ILE A 112 3.24 4.95 -1.66
N ALA A 113 4.13 4.19 -1.02
CA ALA A 113 5.43 3.86 -1.59
C ALA A 113 5.31 3.04 -2.88
N VAL A 114 4.42 2.04 -2.90
CA VAL A 114 4.16 1.21 -4.09
C VAL A 114 3.63 2.06 -5.24
N GLU A 115 2.61 2.88 -5.03
CA GLU A 115 2.06 3.72 -6.10
C GLU A 115 3.07 4.78 -6.58
N THR A 116 3.93 5.29 -5.69
CA THR A 116 5.03 6.19 -6.09
C THR A 116 6.00 5.48 -7.05
N GLU A 117 6.32 4.21 -6.80
CA GLU A 117 7.15 3.40 -7.68
C GLU A 117 6.46 3.16 -9.03
N CYS A 118 5.17 2.79 -9.04
CA CYS A 118 4.38 2.61 -10.25
C CYS A 118 4.37 3.86 -11.14
N VAL A 119 4.05 5.02 -10.56
CA VAL A 119 4.08 6.31 -11.27
C VAL A 119 5.47 6.60 -11.82
N THR A 120 6.51 6.42 -11.01
CA THR A 120 7.90 6.67 -11.43
C THR A 120 8.30 5.77 -12.59
N ASN A 121 7.97 4.48 -12.51
CA ASN A 121 8.24 3.52 -13.59
C ASN A 121 7.54 3.94 -14.90
N ASN A 122 6.29 4.37 -14.83
CA ASN A 122 5.54 4.82 -15.99
C ASN A 122 6.16 6.09 -16.60
N LEU A 123 6.55 7.07 -15.77
CA LEU A 123 7.22 8.30 -16.23
C LEU A 123 8.57 7.99 -16.90
N VAL A 124 9.34 7.04 -16.36
CA VAL A 124 10.61 6.61 -16.96
C VAL A 124 10.38 5.96 -18.33
N GLN A 125 9.34 5.14 -18.49
CA GLN A 125 8.99 4.55 -19.79
C GLN A 125 8.59 5.63 -20.81
N ILE A 126 7.72 6.58 -20.43
CA ILE A 126 7.32 7.70 -21.29
C ILE A 126 8.54 8.51 -21.74
N GLY A 127 9.44 8.84 -20.81
CA GLY A 127 10.65 9.61 -21.10
C GLY A 127 11.66 8.88 -21.99
N LYS A 128 11.58 7.55 -22.13
CA LYS A 128 12.37 6.76 -23.08
C LYS A 128 11.74 6.72 -24.47
N ALA A 129 10.40 6.69 -24.56
CA ALA A 129 9.69 6.66 -25.84
C ALA A 129 9.77 7.99 -26.62
N GLY A 130 10.01 9.11 -25.92
CA GLY A 130 10.18 10.43 -26.55
C GLY A 130 11.59 10.76 -27.04
N ARG A 131 12.54 9.82 -27.01
CA ARG A 131 13.91 9.97 -27.54
C ARG A 131 14.10 9.10 -28.77
#